data_AF-A0A3N5RZ89-F1
#
_entry.id   AF-A0A3N5RZ89-F1
#
_cell.length_a   1.000
_cell.length_b   1.000
_cell.length_c   1.000
_cell.angle_alpha   90.00
_cell.angle_beta   90.00
_cell.angle_gamma   90.00
#
_symmetry.space_group_name_H-M   'P 1'
#
loop_
_entity.id
_entity.type
_entity.pdbx_description
1 polymer ?
#
loop_
_entity_poly.entity_id
_entity_poly.type
_entity_poly.pdbx_seq_one_letter_code
_entity_poly.pdbx_strand_id
1 'polypeptide(L)'
;MKVKKTILVILIPVLLIALFAVKTLWNAGQFKRISPFSLYRCEPVTGFPGPEDIVIDRSAGMALISFTDRRAAMAGTAHNAGIVSYSLTTTGAKPVRVKTDFKG
;
A
#
# COMPACT_ATOMS: atom_id res chain seq x y z
N MET A 1 -9.61 -49.32 18.88
CA MET A 1 -8.32 -48.59 18.89
C MET A 1 -7.93 -47.94 17.55
N LYS A 2 -8.33 -48.47 16.39
CA LYS A 2 -7.99 -47.92 15.05
C LYS A 2 -8.72 -46.60 14.71
N VAL A 3 -10.04 -46.52 14.94
CA VAL A 3 -10.85 -45.32 14.63
C VAL A 3 -10.37 -44.06 15.36
N LYS A 4 -10.04 -44.17 16.65
CA LYS A 4 -9.48 -43.05 17.43
C LYS A 4 -8.14 -42.55 16.88
N LYS A 5 -7.29 -43.46 16.37
CA LYS A 5 -6.01 -43.09 15.72
C LYS A 5 -6.25 -42.42 14.36
N THR A 6 -7.20 -42.91 13.56
CA THR A 6 -7.56 -42.29 12.27
C THR A 6 -8.14 -40.88 12.45
N ILE A 7 -9.02 -40.69 13.44
CA ILE A 7 -9.56 -39.37 13.78
C ILE A 7 -8.42 -38.41 14.17
N LEU A 8 -7.49 -38.86 15.00
CA LEU A 8 -6.35 -38.04 15.43
C LEU A 8 -5.46 -37.63 14.24
N VAL A 9 -5.21 -38.55 13.30
CA VAL A 9 -4.40 -38.30 12.09
C VAL A 9 -5.04 -37.26 11.17
N ILE A 10 -6.37 -37.14 11.14
CA ILE A 10 -7.06 -36.13 10.34
C ILE A 10 -7.20 -34.80 11.11
N LEU A 11 -7.52 -34.88 12.40
CA LEU A 11 -7.80 -33.71 13.22
C LEU A 11 -6.56 -32.83 13.41
N ILE A 12 -5.38 -33.44 13.61
CA ILE A 12 -4.13 -32.68 13.83
C ILE A 12 -3.80 -31.79 12.63
N PRO A 13 -3.70 -32.29 11.37
CA PRO A 13 -3.47 -31.45 10.21
C PRO A 13 -4.52 -30.35 10.03
N VAL A 14 -5.80 -30.67 10.23
CA VAL A 14 -6.89 -29.68 10.11
C VAL A 14 -6.72 -28.56 11.14
N LEU A 15 -6.40 -28.91 12.39
CA LEU A 15 -6.14 -27.95 13.44
C LEU A 15 -4.91 -27.08 13.11
N LEU A 16 -3.84 -27.68 12.62
CA LEU A 16 -2.63 -26.95 12.22
C LEU A 16 -2.91 -25.96 11.08
N ILE A 17 -3.67 -26.38 10.06
CA ILE A 17 -4.10 -25.51 8.95
C ILE A 17 -4.96 -24.36 9.48
N ALA A 18 -5.91 -24.64 10.37
CA ALA A 18 -6.76 -23.63 10.96
C ALA A 18 -5.94 -22.61 11.79
N LEU A 19 -5.02 -23.08 12.63
CA LEU A 19 -4.14 -22.22 13.40
C LEU A 19 -3.24 -21.37 12.51
N PHE A 20 -2.69 -21.94 11.43
CA PHE A 20 -1.89 -21.22 10.46
C PHE A 20 -2.71 -20.13 9.72
N ALA A 21 -3.93 -20.45 9.31
CA ALA A 21 -4.83 -19.50 8.67
C ALA A 21 -5.18 -18.34 9.61
N VAL A 22 -5.56 -18.63 10.87
CA VAL A 22 -5.85 -17.61 11.89
C VAL A 22 -4.63 -16.72 12.13
N LYS A 23 -3.43 -17.30 12.28
CA LYS A 23 -2.19 -16.55 12.46
C LYS A 23 -1.89 -15.64 11.26
N THR A 24 -2.10 -16.14 10.05
CA THR A 24 -1.92 -15.38 8.81
C THR A 24 -2.86 -14.18 8.76
N LEU A 25 -4.16 -14.39 9.00
CA LEU A 25 -5.15 -13.31 9.04
C LEU A 25 -4.89 -12.29 10.15
N TRP A 26 -4.43 -12.76 11.32
CA TRP A 26 -4.06 -11.90 12.42
C TRP A 26 -2.88 -10.99 12.06
N ASN A 27 -1.82 -11.56 11.47
CA ASN A 27 -0.64 -10.82 11.03
C ASN A 27 -0.99 -9.83 9.89
N ALA A 28 -1.91 -10.20 9.01
CA ALA A 28 -2.43 -9.32 7.96
C ALA A 28 -3.32 -8.18 8.50
N GLY A 29 -3.59 -8.14 9.81
CA GLY A 29 -4.40 -7.10 10.44
C GLY A 29 -5.90 -7.25 10.21
N GLN A 30 -6.38 -8.44 9.78
CA GLN A 30 -7.76 -8.60 9.31
C GLN A 30 -8.84 -8.37 10.39
N PHE A 31 -8.45 -8.45 11.67
CA PHE A 31 -9.34 -8.19 12.81
C PHE A 31 -9.12 -6.81 13.44
N LYS A 32 -8.29 -5.94 12.83
CA LYS A 32 -8.09 -4.57 13.28
C LYS A 32 -9.21 -3.68 12.73
N ARG A 33 -9.55 -2.61 13.47
CA ARG A 33 -10.54 -1.60 13.06
C ARG A 33 -9.85 -0.25 12.95
N ILE A 34 -10.19 0.49 11.90
CA ILE A 34 -9.79 1.90 11.75
C ILE A 34 -10.91 2.74 12.34
N SER A 35 -10.60 3.50 13.39
CA SER A 35 -11.49 4.53 13.93
C SER A 35 -11.18 5.86 13.23
N PRO A 36 -12.18 6.56 12.67
CA PRO A 36 -11.95 7.85 12.01
C PRO A 36 -11.31 8.86 12.97
N PHE A 37 -10.25 9.51 12.52
CA PHE A 37 -9.54 10.54 13.27
C PHE A 37 -8.88 11.53 12.30
N SER A 38 -8.99 12.83 12.57
CA SER A 38 -8.22 13.86 11.89
C SER A 38 -8.00 15.06 12.82
N LEU A 39 -6.81 15.65 12.75
CA LEU A 39 -6.49 16.94 13.35
C LEU A 39 -6.45 18.08 12.31
N TYR A 40 -6.67 17.74 11.03
CA TYR A 40 -6.42 18.64 9.90
C TYR A 40 -7.54 18.55 8.86
N ARG A 41 -7.55 19.51 7.93
CA ARG A 41 -8.34 19.42 6.71
C ARG A 41 -7.56 18.61 5.68
N CYS A 42 -8.20 17.59 5.13
CA CYS A 42 -7.63 16.77 4.07
C CYS A 42 -8.22 17.20 2.73
N GLU A 43 -7.37 17.52 1.77
CA GLU A 43 -7.77 17.80 0.39
C GLU A 43 -7.10 16.80 -0.55
N PRO A 44 -7.84 16.20 -1.50
CA PRO A 44 -7.27 15.25 -2.44
C PRO A 44 -6.40 15.97 -3.47
N VAL A 45 -5.15 15.53 -3.59
CA VAL A 45 -4.26 15.94 -4.68
C VAL A 45 -4.38 14.93 -5.81
N THR A 46 -4.84 15.37 -6.98
CA THR A 46 -5.21 14.49 -8.11
C THR A 46 -4.14 14.47 -9.20
N GLY A 47 -4.22 13.49 -10.11
CA GLY A 47 -3.41 13.43 -11.35
C GLY A 47 -2.30 12.36 -11.39
N PHE A 48 -2.05 11.66 -10.30
CA PHE A 48 -1.03 10.59 -10.21
C PHE A 48 -1.56 9.44 -9.33
N PRO A 49 -2.26 8.45 -9.91
CA PRO A 49 -2.85 7.36 -9.15
C PRO A 49 -1.77 6.45 -8.53
N GLY A 50 -2.08 5.90 -7.36
CA GLY A 50 -1.20 4.99 -6.63
C GLY A 50 0.09 5.64 -6.15
N PRO A 51 0.05 6.72 -5.35
CA PRO A 51 1.23 7.19 -4.62
C PRO A 51 1.64 6.12 -3.59
N GLU A 52 2.93 5.81 -3.50
CA GLU A 52 3.44 4.70 -2.68
C GLU A 52 4.38 5.18 -1.57
N ASP A 53 5.39 5.96 -1.94
CA ASP A 53 6.38 6.51 -1.00
C ASP A 53 6.60 8.01 -1.23
N ILE A 54 6.90 8.72 -0.16
CA ILE A 54 7.06 10.18 -0.13
C ILE A 54 8.29 10.56 0.69
N VAL A 55 9.14 11.38 0.10
CA VAL A 55 10.25 12.05 0.79
C VAL A 55 10.02 13.55 0.74
N ILE A 56 10.33 14.24 1.85
CA ILE A 56 10.20 15.70 1.95
C ILE A 56 11.60 16.30 2.05
N ASP A 57 12.01 17.05 1.02
CA ASP A 57 13.10 17.99 1.12
C ASP A 57 12.59 19.24 1.84
N ARG A 58 12.91 19.32 3.14
CA ARG A 58 12.50 20.43 4.00
C ARG A 58 13.19 21.74 3.63
N SER A 59 14.41 21.68 3.09
CA SER A 59 15.18 22.87 2.73
C SER A 59 14.59 23.54 1.48
N ALA A 60 14.17 22.75 0.50
CA ALA A 60 13.51 23.23 -0.70
C ALA A 60 11.98 23.42 -0.54
N GLY A 61 11.40 22.94 0.56
CA GLY A 61 9.95 22.97 0.77
C GLY A 61 9.20 22.11 -0.26
N MET A 62 9.72 20.93 -0.57
CA MET A 62 9.26 20.08 -1.68
C MET A 62 9.06 18.64 -1.23
N ALA A 63 7.95 18.04 -1.64
CA ALA A 63 7.71 16.61 -1.55
C ALA A 63 8.04 15.93 -2.89
N LEU A 64 8.78 14.83 -2.84
CA LEU A 64 9.02 13.91 -3.94
C LEU A 64 8.22 12.65 -3.67
N ILE A 65 7.31 12.31 -4.57
CA ILE A 65 6.35 11.22 -4.37
C ILE A 65 6.50 10.23 -5.52
N SER A 66 6.80 8.98 -5.18
CA SER A 66 6.75 7.88 -6.15
C SER A 66 5.31 7.44 -6.35
N PHE A 67 4.94 7.14 -7.60
CA PHE A 67 3.61 6.64 -7.91
C PHE A 67 3.65 5.57 -9.00
N THR A 68 2.65 4.70 -8.99
CA THR A 68 2.40 3.72 -10.05
C THR A 68 0.92 3.40 -10.10
N ASP A 69 0.33 3.49 -11.29
CA ASP A 69 -1.03 3.00 -11.53
C ASP A 69 -1.04 1.47 -11.54
N ARG A 70 -0.96 0.86 -10.35
CA ARG A 70 -0.95 -0.60 -10.20
C ARG A 70 -2.23 -1.24 -10.69
N ARG A 71 -3.36 -0.53 -10.65
CA ARG A 71 -4.64 -1.05 -11.14
C ARG A 71 -4.61 -1.21 -12.65
N ALA A 72 -4.15 -0.19 -13.38
CA ALA A 72 -3.94 -0.28 -14.83
C ALA A 72 -2.89 -1.36 -15.18
N ALA A 73 -1.79 -1.43 -14.42
CA ALA A 73 -0.75 -2.43 -14.64
C ALA A 73 -1.28 -3.86 -14.48
N MET A 74 -2.04 -4.14 -13.42
CA MET A 74 -2.67 -5.45 -13.19
C MET A 74 -3.77 -5.78 -14.22
N ALA A 75 -4.44 -4.77 -14.76
CA ALA A 75 -5.43 -4.93 -15.82
C ALA A 75 -4.78 -5.17 -17.20
N GLY A 76 -3.44 -5.14 -17.31
CA GLY A 76 -2.73 -5.29 -18.58
C GLY A 76 -2.90 -4.10 -19.53
N THR A 77 -3.35 -2.95 -19.02
CA THR A 77 -3.53 -1.73 -19.82
C THR A 77 -2.31 -0.82 -19.70
N ALA A 78 -2.22 0.19 -20.57
CA ALA A 78 -1.21 1.23 -20.45
C ALA A 78 -1.34 1.88 -19.07
N HIS A 79 -0.25 1.86 -18.30
CA HIS A 79 -0.20 2.39 -16.94
C HIS A 79 0.84 3.49 -16.84
N ASN A 80 0.63 4.41 -15.90
CA ASN A 80 1.54 5.52 -15.65
C ASN A 80 2.30 5.28 -14.34
N ALA A 81 3.56 5.66 -14.30
CA ALA A 81 4.41 5.53 -13.12
C ALA A 81 5.55 6.56 -13.15
N GLY A 82 6.13 6.87 -12.01
CA GLY A 82 7.31 7.72 -11.92
C GLY A 82 7.39 8.47 -10.59
N ILE A 83 8.07 9.60 -10.62
CA ILE A 83 8.20 10.51 -9.47
C ILE A 83 7.53 11.83 -9.83
N VAL A 84 6.75 12.38 -8.90
CA VAL A 84 6.25 13.75 -8.97
C VAL A 84 6.90 14.61 -7.89
N SER A 85 7.21 15.84 -8.24
CA SER A 85 7.59 16.90 -7.30
C SER A 85 6.37 17.75 -6.96
N TYR A 86 6.18 18.05 -5.68
CA TYR A 86 5.07 18.85 -5.18
C TYR A 86 5.58 19.92 -4.21
N SER A 87 5.33 21.21 -4.52
CA SER A 87 5.71 22.30 -3.63
C SER A 87 4.77 22.34 -2.42
N LEU A 88 5.36 22.42 -1.23
CA LEU A 88 4.65 22.54 0.04
C LEU A 88 4.51 24.00 0.51
N THR A 89 5.20 24.92 -0.16
CA THR A 89 5.25 26.34 0.20
C THR A 89 4.41 27.22 -0.73
N THR A 90 4.07 26.71 -1.93
CA THR A 90 3.28 27.45 -2.92
C THR A 90 1.80 27.09 -2.79
N THR A 91 0.97 28.07 -2.42
CA THR A 91 -0.49 27.88 -2.33
C THR A 91 -1.08 27.49 -3.69
N GLY A 92 -1.88 26.43 -3.73
CA GLY A 92 -2.52 25.94 -4.95
C GLY A 92 -1.56 25.22 -5.92
N ALA A 93 -0.35 24.85 -5.48
CA ALA A 93 0.56 24.06 -6.29
C ALA A 93 -0.10 22.77 -6.81
N LYS A 94 0.33 22.33 -7.99
CA LYS A 94 -0.02 21.03 -8.55
C LYS A 94 1.25 20.18 -8.66
N PRO A 95 1.19 18.87 -8.40
CA PRO A 95 2.34 18.01 -8.59
C PRO A 95 2.77 17.99 -10.06
N VAL A 96 4.08 18.04 -10.26
CA VAL A 96 4.70 18.04 -11.59
C VAL A 96 5.54 16.77 -11.71
N ARG A 97 5.40 16.05 -12.82
CA ARG A 97 6.23 14.87 -13.08
C ARG A 97 7.69 15.28 -13.21
N VAL A 98 8.54 14.65 -12.41
CA VAL A 98 9.99 14.81 -12.51
C VAL A 98 10.43 14.22 -13.83
N LYS A 99 11.11 15.04 -14.64
CA LYS A 99 11.82 14.57 -15.82
C LYS A 99 13.21 14.16 -15.38
N THR A 100 13.62 12.97 -15.79
CA THR A 100 15.01 12.54 -15.62
C THR A 100 15.62 12.35 -17.00
N ASP A 101 16.84 12.84 -17.15
CA ASP A 101 17.73 12.57 -18.26
C ASP A 101 18.72 11.43 -17.92
N PHE A 102 18.54 10.78 -16.77
CA PHE A 102 19.34 9.64 -16.35
C PHE A 102 19.16 8.49 -17.34
N LYS A 103 20.20 8.30 -18.15
CA LYS A 103 20.36 7.13 -19.02
C LYS A 103 20.94 6.03 -18.15
N GLY A 104 20.07 5.20 -17.57
CA GLY A 104 20.49 4.01 -16.85
C GLY A 104 21.37 3.10 -17.69
#